data_AF-A0A4P2QNI6-F1
#
_entry.id   AF-A0A4P2QNI6-F1
#
_cell.length_a   1.000
_cell.length_b   1.000
_cell.length_c   1.000
_cell.angle_alpha   90.00
_cell.angle_beta   90.00
_cell.angle_gamma   90.00
#
_symmetry.space_group_name_H-M   'P 1'
#
loop_
_entity.id
_entity.type
_entity.pdbx_description
1 polymer ?
#
loop_
_entity_poly.entity_id
_entity_poly.type
_entity_poly.pdbx_seq_one_letter_code
_entity_poly.pdbx_strand_id
1 'polypeptide(L)'
;MGSDAVAYIFDDAAYRERVVPALRRFVQTGEADGWLDDLLRRLAGGVWDFDFPRIRGLGFSFDAVCDYLGADFSFAGSGAERWSYSWEPRACPSATCPARELCPLHRSRQPPAAVDFNFLLEACVVDQCLGPGQFLGRTVSPPWYSDTLAAAGFSPEHPVFDGLRKLEHRGFVVGYQFANSDGIHGWLTAGETEAFHAHLRGLDLPRFEPSFAAMEGFRRDGAYEAPPQYSFEQLSLAFLRTVAGMAAAAGRGLLWGNDVSTYWKDEQAAEPSAAADPARKAGPGS
;
A
#
# COMPACT_ATOMS: atom_id res chain seq x y z
N MET A 1 9.78 -16.29 3.02
CA MET A 1 9.11 -15.61 4.14
C MET A 1 7.86 -14.96 3.57
N GLY A 2 6.72 -14.98 4.28
CA GLY A 2 5.49 -14.34 3.80
C GLY A 2 5.44 -12.87 4.22
N SER A 3 4.80 -12.02 3.43
CA SER A 3 4.70 -10.58 3.67
C SER A 3 3.65 -10.24 4.70
N ASP A 4 3.87 -9.19 5.49
CA ASP A 4 2.93 -8.77 6.52
C ASP A 4 1.82 -7.91 5.90
N ALA A 5 0.57 -8.40 5.88
CA ALA A 5 -0.59 -7.65 5.41
C ALA A 5 -1.07 -6.66 6.47
N VAL A 6 -1.28 -5.40 6.07
CA VAL A 6 -1.61 -4.29 6.97
C VAL A 6 -2.72 -3.43 6.36
N ALA A 7 -3.67 -3.00 7.21
CA ALA A 7 -4.66 -1.99 6.88
C ALA A 7 -4.28 -0.63 7.49
N TYR A 8 -4.32 0.44 6.70
CA TYR A 8 -3.94 1.80 7.09
C TYR A 8 -5.12 2.75 6.99
N ILE A 9 -5.19 3.72 7.90
CA ILE A 9 -5.99 4.93 7.68
C ILE A 9 -5.31 5.73 6.56
N PHE A 10 -6.05 6.07 5.51
CA PHE A 10 -5.51 6.61 4.26
C PHE A 10 -6.07 8.00 3.94
N ASP A 11 -5.19 8.97 3.73
CA ASP A 11 -5.54 10.31 3.24
C ASP A 11 -5.72 10.31 1.71
N ASP A 12 -6.88 9.83 1.25
CA ASP A 12 -7.25 9.80 -0.18
C ASP A 12 -7.23 11.20 -0.84
N ALA A 13 -7.52 12.26 -0.07
CA ALA A 13 -7.46 13.62 -0.58
C ALA A 13 -6.02 14.04 -0.87
N ALA A 14 -5.09 13.84 0.09
CA ALA A 14 -3.67 14.12 -0.13
C ALA A 14 -3.11 13.28 -1.28
N TYR A 15 -3.52 12.02 -1.40
CA TYR A 15 -3.13 11.17 -2.53
C TYR A 15 -3.51 11.78 -3.88
N ARG A 16 -4.80 12.14 -4.04
CA ARG A 16 -5.34 12.65 -5.29
C ARG A 16 -4.89 14.07 -5.62
N GLU A 17 -4.72 14.92 -4.61
CA GLU A 17 -4.41 16.34 -4.78
C GLU A 17 -2.91 16.63 -4.83
N ARG A 18 -2.08 15.77 -4.22
CA ARG A 18 -0.63 16.00 -4.10
C ARG A 18 0.19 14.91 -4.77
N VAL A 19 0.01 13.65 -4.37
CA VAL A 19 0.87 12.55 -4.85
C VAL A 19 0.66 12.28 -6.34
N VAL A 20 -0.58 12.08 -6.77
CA VAL A 20 -0.90 11.76 -8.17
C VAL A 20 -0.42 12.87 -9.14
N PRO A 21 -0.73 14.16 -8.93
CA PRO A 21 -0.27 15.21 -9.83
C PRO A 21 1.25 15.36 -9.85
N ALA A 22 1.92 15.24 -8.68
CA ALA A 22 3.37 15.34 -8.59
C ALA A 22 4.07 14.21 -9.36
N LEU A 23 3.62 12.97 -9.20
CA LEU A 23 4.20 11.83 -9.94
C LEU A 23 3.93 11.90 -11.44
N ARG A 24 2.73 12.33 -11.84
CA ARG A 24 2.42 12.56 -13.27
C ARG A 24 3.35 13.61 -13.87
N ARG A 25 3.53 14.76 -13.19
CA ARG A 25 4.46 15.81 -13.61
C ARG A 25 5.90 15.29 -13.65
N PHE A 26 6.35 14.58 -12.61
CA PHE A 26 7.70 14.06 -12.53
C PHE A 26 8.03 13.09 -13.68
N VAL A 27 7.10 12.19 -14.01
CA VAL A 27 7.26 11.27 -15.14
C VAL A 27 7.23 12.02 -16.48
N GLN A 28 6.35 13.02 -16.61
CA GLN A 28 6.18 13.75 -17.86
C GLN A 28 7.34 14.74 -18.14
N THR A 29 7.75 15.54 -17.16
CA THR A 29 8.68 16.67 -17.33
C THR A 29 10.01 16.48 -16.62
N GLY A 30 10.08 15.55 -15.66
CA GLY A 30 11.25 15.38 -14.80
C GLY A 30 11.35 16.40 -13.68
N GLU A 31 10.33 17.24 -13.49
CA GLU A 31 10.29 18.21 -12.40
C GLU A 31 9.66 17.60 -11.16
N ALA A 32 10.40 17.64 -10.05
CA ALA A 32 9.88 17.34 -8.71
C ALA A 32 9.57 18.66 -8.00
N ASP A 33 8.45 18.73 -7.28
CA ASP A 33 8.18 19.82 -6.35
C ASP A 33 8.93 19.61 -5.03
N GLY A 34 8.91 20.61 -4.14
CA GLY A 34 9.81 20.65 -2.98
C GLY A 34 9.76 19.39 -2.11
N TRP A 35 8.57 18.89 -1.78
CA TRP A 35 8.44 17.70 -0.94
C TRP A 35 8.87 16.41 -1.66
N LEU A 36 8.61 16.30 -2.96
CA LEU A 36 9.04 15.14 -3.74
C LEU A 36 10.56 15.13 -3.93
N ASP A 37 11.18 16.30 -4.10
CA ASP A 37 12.65 16.43 -4.13
C ASP A 37 13.28 16.05 -2.79
N ASP A 38 12.70 16.52 -1.68
CA ASP A 38 13.14 16.12 -0.34
C ASP A 38 12.99 14.61 -0.10
N LEU A 39 11.89 14.00 -0.57
CA LEU A 39 11.70 12.56 -0.52
C LEU A 39 12.74 11.82 -1.38
N LEU A 40 12.94 12.22 -2.64
CA LEU A 40 13.94 11.63 -3.52
C LEU A 40 15.35 11.71 -2.93
N ARG A 41 15.70 12.80 -2.26
CA ARG A 41 16.99 12.95 -1.54
C ARG A 41 17.11 12.01 -0.35
N ARG A 42 16.03 11.77 0.42
CA ARG A 42 16.02 10.79 1.51
C ARG A 42 16.14 9.35 1.00
N LEU A 43 15.56 9.08 -0.17
CA LEU A 43 15.65 7.76 -0.80
C LEU A 43 17.03 7.53 -1.45
N ALA A 44 17.70 8.60 -1.89
CA ALA A 44 19.05 8.53 -2.44
C ALA A 44 20.06 8.10 -1.36
N GLY A 45 20.44 6.83 -1.37
CA GLY A 45 21.38 6.23 -0.41
C GLY A 45 20.77 5.17 0.52
N GLY A 46 19.49 4.82 0.34
CA GLY A 46 18.86 3.69 1.02
C GLY A 46 19.41 2.32 0.55
N VAL A 47 19.00 1.26 1.24
CA VAL A 47 19.43 -0.14 0.99
C VAL A 47 19.13 -0.62 -0.44
N TRP A 48 18.15 0.00 -1.08
CA TRP A 48 17.75 -0.34 -2.43
C TRP A 48 18.25 0.72 -3.43
N ASP A 49 19.10 0.29 -4.37
CA ASP A 49 19.67 1.10 -5.45
C ASP A 49 18.62 1.43 -6.53
N PHE A 50 17.56 2.13 -6.12
CA PHE A 50 16.52 2.60 -7.03
C PHE A 50 17.02 3.84 -7.77
N ASP A 51 17.09 3.70 -9.08
CA ASP A 51 17.50 4.75 -9.99
C ASP A 51 16.24 5.50 -10.47
N PHE A 52 15.65 6.28 -9.56
CA PHE A 52 14.54 7.18 -9.91
C PHE A 52 14.84 8.12 -11.09
N PRO A 53 16.10 8.51 -11.40
CA PRO A 53 16.41 9.15 -12.67
C PRO A 53 15.90 8.41 -13.92
N ARG A 54 15.71 7.08 -13.91
CA ARG A 54 15.15 6.32 -15.05
C ARG A 54 13.70 6.66 -15.37
N ILE A 55 12.91 7.05 -14.37
CA ILE A 55 11.50 7.45 -14.57
C ILE A 55 11.32 8.97 -14.69
N ARG A 56 12.40 9.73 -14.48
CA ARG A 56 12.40 11.18 -14.53
C ARG A 56 12.31 11.67 -15.99
N GLY A 57 11.28 12.44 -16.31
CA GLY A 57 11.18 13.12 -17.61
C GLY A 57 11.12 12.16 -18.80
N LEU A 58 10.43 11.03 -18.64
CA LEU A 58 10.15 10.07 -19.71
C LEU A 58 9.32 10.68 -20.85
N GLY A 59 8.74 11.88 -20.66
CA GLY A 59 8.14 12.64 -21.74
C GLY A 59 6.79 12.09 -22.22
N PHE A 60 6.11 11.27 -21.42
CA PHE A 60 4.81 10.70 -21.75
C PHE A 60 3.76 11.04 -20.68
N SER A 61 2.49 10.95 -21.10
CA SER A 61 1.34 11.05 -20.20
C SER A 61 0.67 9.69 -20.07
N PHE A 62 0.39 9.27 -18.83
CA PHE A 62 -0.38 8.04 -18.59
C PHE A 62 -1.75 8.09 -19.25
N ASP A 63 -2.44 9.23 -19.21
CA ASP A 63 -3.80 9.35 -19.78
C ASP A 63 -3.81 9.24 -21.31
N ALA A 64 -2.68 9.53 -21.96
CA ALA A 64 -2.56 9.45 -23.41
C ALA A 64 -2.13 8.06 -23.91
N VAL A 65 -1.60 7.21 -23.02
CA VAL A 65 -0.90 5.98 -23.41
C VAL A 65 -1.43 4.74 -22.70
N CYS A 66 -1.92 4.85 -21.46
CA CYS A 66 -2.22 3.71 -20.60
C CYS A 66 -3.72 3.57 -20.29
N ASP A 67 -4.39 2.66 -20.98
CA ASP A 67 -5.81 2.34 -20.73
C ASP A 67 -6.03 1.47 -19.47
N TYR A 68 -4.95 0.93 -18.89
CA TYR A 68 -5.01 0.10 -17.69
C TYR A 68 -5.03 0.89 -16.38
N LEU A 69 -4.73 2.18 -16.42
CA LEU A 69 -4.68 3.04 -15.24
C LEU A 69 -5.68 4.18 -15.36
N GLY A 70 -6.42 4.41 -14.29
CA GLY A 70 -7.23 5.59 -14.10
C GLY A 70 -6.39 6.86 -13.86
N ALA A 71 -7.09 8.00 -13.80
CA ALA A 71 -6.48 9.30 -13.53
C ALA A 71 -5.69 9.35 -12.21
N ASP A 72 -6.10 8.55 -11.23
CA ASP A 72 -5.49 8.39 -9.91
C ASP A 72 -4.59 7.16 -9.80
N PHE A 73 -4.11 6.63 -10.93
CA PHE A 73 -3.37 5.35 -10.99
C PHE A 73 -4.14 4.14 -10.48
N SER A 74 -5.46 4.24 -10.28
CA SER A 74 -6.27 3.05 -10.00
C SER A 74 -6.25 2.08 -11.18
N PHE A 75 -6.25 0.79 -10.93
CA PHE A 75 -6.35 -0.21 -11.99
C PHE A 75 -7.73 -0.16 -12.65
N ALA A 76 -7.74 0.08 -13.95
CA ALA A 76 -8.93 0.15 -14.80
C ALA A 76 -9.04 -1.02 -15.80
N GLY A 77 -8.08 -1.96 -15.78
CA GLY A 77 -8.04 -3.07 -16.72
C GLY A 77 -9.16 -4.09 -16.55
N SER A 78 -9.67 -4.62 -17.66
CA SER A 78 -10.51 -5.83 -17.68
C SER A 78 -9.61 -7.07 -17.70
N GLY A 79 -9.90 -8.09 -16.88
CA GLY A 79 -9.26 -9.41 -17.01
C GLY A 79 -8.44 -9.92 -15.83
N ALA A 80 -8.48 -9.26 -14.67
CA ALA A 80 -8.02 -9.86 -13.41
C ALA A 80 -9.03 -10.90 -12.90
N GLU A 81 -9.46 -11.85 -13.74
CA GLU A 81 -10.42 -12.90 -13.36
C GLU A 81 -9.79 -14.05 -12.58
N ARG A 82 -8.51 -13.97 -12.22
CA ARG A 82 -7.87 -15.06 -11.47
C ARG A 82 -7.11 -14.56 -10.27
N TRP A 83 -7.64 -14.96 -9.12
CA TRP A 83 -6.97 -15.52 -7.95
C TRP A 83 -5.68 -16.27 -8.29
N SER A 84 -4.65 -15.59 -8.77
CA SER A 84 -3.32 -16.15 -8.81
C SER A 84 -2.57 -15.66 -7.57
N TYR A 85 -2.11 -16.62 -6.78
CA TYR A 85 -1.03 -16.43 -5.81
C TYR A 85 0.28 -15.96 -6.47
N SER A 86 0.31 -15.96 -7.79
CA SER A 86 1.42 -15.50 -8.60
C SER A 86 1.16 -14.03 -8.97
N TRP A 87 2.17 -13.17 -8.83
CA TRP A 87 2.08 -11.72 -9.06
C TRP A 87 2.15 -11.33 -10.54
N GLU A 88 2.55 -12.28 -11.40
CA GLU A 88 2.67 -12.09 -12.84
C GLU A 88 1.36 -11.66 -13.53
N PRO A 89 0.16 -12.13 -13.12
CA PRO A 89 -1.12 -11.69 -13.68
C PRO A 89 -1.62 -10.35 -13.12
N ARG A 90 -1.03 -9.84 -12.02
CA ARG A 90 -1.34 -8.54 -11.40
C ARG A 90 -0.48 -7.40 -11.97
N ALA A 91 0.66 -7.75 -12.55
CA ALA A 91 1.47 -6.84 -13.34
C ALA A 91 0.71 -6.40 -14.59
N CYS A 92 0.83 -5.13 -15.00
CA CYS A 92 0.61 -4.74 -16.39
C CYS A 92 1.24 -5.80 -17.29
N PRO A 93 0.45 -6.49 -18.14
CA PRO A 93 0.92 -7.65 -18.85
C PRO A 93 1.81 -7.15 -19.98
N SER A 94 3.05 -6.81 -19.66
CA SER A 94 3.95 -6.06 -20.54
C SER A 94 3.98 -6.69 -21.94
N ALA A 95 3.99 -8.02 -22.03
CA ALA A 95 3.99 -8.77 -23.28
C ALA A 95 2.73 -8.60 -24.14
N THR A 96 1.58 -8.30 -23.55
CA THR A 96 0.28 -8.12 -24.23
C THR A 96 -0.31 -6.73 -24.05
N CYS A 97 0.43 -5.79 -23.44
CA CYS A 97 0.00 -4.41 -23.29
C CYS A 97 -0.09 -3.76 -24.68
N PRO A 98 -1.27 -3.26 -25.10
CA PRO A 98 -1.44 -2.65 -26.42
C PRO A 98 -0.58 -1.37 -26.55
N ALA A 99 -0.25 -0.74 -25.43
CA ALA A 99 0.59 0.44 -25.36
C ALA A 99 2.09 0.13 -25.14
N ARG A 100 2.51 -1.13 -25.19
CA ARG A 100 3.89 -1.57 -24.89
C ARG A 100 4.95 -0.74 -25.64
N GLU A 101 4.73 -0.54 -26.94
CA GLU A 101 5.69 0.18 -27.80
C GLU A 101 5.70 1.69 -27.53
N LEU A 102 4.61 2.24 -26.99
CA LEU A 102 4.42 3.67 -26.74
C LEU A 102 4.81 4.07 -25.31
N CYS A 103 4.64 3.17 -24.34
CA CYS A 103 4.86 3.43 -22.92
C CYS A 103 6.34 3.19 -22.55
N PRO A 104 7.09 4.24 -22.17
CA PRO A 104 8.50 4.12 -21.83
C PRO A 104 8.79 3.22 -20.61
N LEU A 105 7.80 2.97 -19.75
CA LEU A 105 7.94 2.04 -18.62
C LEU A 105 8.23 0.59 -19.06
N HIS A 106 7.95 0.23 -20.32
CA HIS A 106 8.28 -1.08 -20.90
C HIS A 106 9.65 -1.13 -21.60
N ARG A 107 10.32 0.02 -21.79
CA ARG A 107 11.49 0.12 -22.68
C ARG A 107 12.83 -0.20 -22.01
N SER A 108 12.94 -0.14 -20.68
CA SER A 108 14.23 -0.39 -20.00
C SER A 108 14.49 -1.88 -19.77
N ARG A 109 15.75 -2.29 -20.01
CA ARG A 109 16.28 -3.59 -19.56
C ARG A 109 16.54 -3.53 -18.04
N GLN A 110 16.60 -4.70 -17.42
CA GLN A 110 16.45 -4.96 -15.97
C GLN A 110 17.24 -4.03 -15.00
N PRO A 111 16.60 -3.53 -13.91
CA PRO A 111 15.17 -3.62 -13.62
C PRO A 111 14.34 -2.62 -14.48
N PRO A 112 13.09 -2.95 -14.82
CA PRO A 112 12.22 -2.07 -15.60
C PRO A 112 11.87 -0.78 -14.86
N ALA A 113 11.75 0.33 -15.59
CA ALA A 113 11.36 1.64 -15.05
C ALA A 113 9.99 1.62 -14.33
N ALA A 114 9.13 0.67 -14.68
CA ALA A 114 7.87 0.46 -13.95
C ALA A 114 8.11 0.04 -12.47
N VAL A 115 9.18 -0.69 -12.18
CA VAL A 115 9.57 -1.07 -10.82
C VAL A 115 9.94 0.17 -10.02
N ASP A 116 10.79 1.03 -10.58
CA ASP A 116 11.17 2.30 -9.94
C ASP A 116 9.96 3.21 -9.72
N PHE A 117 9.01 3.21 -10.68
CA PHE A 117 7.77 3.97 -10.55
C PHE A 117 6.89 3.46 -9.41
N ASN A 118 6.71 2.14 -9.31
CA ASN A 118 5.91 1.53 -8.22
C ASN A 118 6.51 1.83 -6.85
N PHE A 119 7.84 1.76 -6.72
CA PHE A 119 8.51 2.15 -5.48
C PHE A 119 8.34 3.61 -5.13
N LEU A 120 8.50 4.49 -6.12
CA LEU A 120 8.34 5.92 -5.87
C LEU A 120 6.89 6.22 -5.46
N LEU A 121 5.91 5.57 -6.10
CA LEU A 121 4.50 5.68 -5.74
C LEU A 121 4.26 5.24 -4.29
N GLU A 122 4.76 4.07 -3.90
CA GLU A 122 4.64 3.58 -2.53
C GLU A 122 5.29 4.54 -1.54
N ALA A 123 6.53 4.97 -1.80
CA ALA A 123 7.24 5.91 -0.94
C ALA A 123 6.47 7.23 -0.76
N CYS A 124 5.90 7.78 -1.85
CA CYS A 124 5.07 8.97 -1.78
C CYS A 124 3.81 8.76 -0.93
N VAL A 125 3.15 7.60 -1.08
CA VAL A 125 1.95 7.25 -0.30
C VAL A 125 2.30 7.10 1.19
N VAL A 126 3.38 6.39 1.52
CA VAL A 126 3.86 6.22 2.90
C VAL A 126 4.18 7.56 3.54
N ASP A 127 4.84 8.45 2.81
CA ASP A 127 5.30 9.74 3.31
C ASP A 127 4.17 10.76 3.46
N GLN A 128 3.21 10.79 2.52
CA GLN A 128 2.21 11.86 2.43
C GLN A 128 0.80 11.44 2.85
N CYS A 129 0.47 10.14 2.81
CA CYS A 129 -0.93 9.69 2.85
C CYS A 129 -1.25 8.68 3.96
N LEU A 130 -0.26 7.96 4.49
CA LEU A 130 -0.53 6.90 5.47
C LEU A 130 -0.50 7.42 6.91
N GLY A 131 -1.61 7.20 7.62
CA GLY A 131 -1.67 7.27 9.07
C GLY A 131 -1.20 5.97 9.74
N PRO A 132 -1.62 5.72 11.00
CA PRO A 132 -1.37 4.46 11.67
C PRO A 132 -1.92 3.26 10.89
N GLY A 133 -1.20 2.13 10.97
CA GLY A 133 -1.57 0.87 10.35
C GLY A 133 -1.83 -0.24 11.38
N GLN A 134 -2.59 -1.26 10.97
CA GLN A 134 -2.92 -2.44 11.75
C GLN A 134 -2.53 -3.72 11.01
N PHE A 135 -1.73 -4.57 11.65
CA PHE A 135 -1.37 -5.87 11.10
C PHE A 135 -2.59 -6.81 11.05
N LEU A 136 -2.84 -7.38 9.88
CA LEU A 136 -3.95 -8.28 9.58
C LEU A 136 -3.54 -9.74 9.45
N GLY A 137 -2.25 -10.02 9.25
CA GLY A 137 -1.70 -11.37 9.12
C GLY A 137 -0.68 -11.53 8.00
N ARG A 138 0.02 -12.67 8.00
CA ARG A 138 1.00 -12.99 6.95
C ARG A 138 0.31 -13.49 5.69
N THR A 139 0.66 -12.91 4.55
CA THR A 139 0.18 -13.31 3.22
C THR A 139 -1.36 -13.28 3.12
N VAL A 140 -2.02 -12.43 3.92
CA VAL A 140 -3.46 -12.25 3.84
C VAL A 140 -3.77 -11.46 2.56
N SER A 141 -4.75 -11.94 1.80
CA SER A 141 -5.42 -11.15 0.78
C SER A 141 -6.89 -10.99 1.14
N PRO A 142 -7.54 -9.88 0.74
CA PRO A 142 -8.98 -9.65 0.96
C PRO A 142 -9.89 -10.88 0.72
N PRO A 143 -9.60 -11.77 -0.25
CA PRO A 143 -10.58 -12.80 -0.61
C PRO A 143 -10.44 -14.09 0.18
N TRP A 144 -9.42 -14.16 1.04
CA TRP A 144 -9.38 -15.11 2.14
C TRP A 144 -10.63 -15.00 3.04
N TYR A 145 -11.31 -13.86 3.05
CA TYR A 145 -12.55 -13.67 3.83
C TYR A 145 -13.83 -14.21 3.18
N SER A 146 -13.76 -14.74 1.95
CA SER A 146 -14.95 -15.11 1.20
C SER A 146 -15.80 -16.17 1.91
N ASP A 147 -15.17 -17.23 2.43
CA ASP A 147 -15.87 -18.30 3.13
C ASP A 147 -16.46 -17.82 4.46
N THR A 148 -15.74 -16.97 5.19
CA THR A 148 -16.23 -16.37 6.44
C THR A 148 -17.46 -15.48 6.20
N LEU A 149 -17.45 -14.68 5.13
CA LEU A 149 -18.59 -13.84 4.76
C LEU A 149 -19.77 -14.66 4.25
N ALA A 150 -19.52 -15.71 3.45
CA ALA A 150 -20.54 -16.63 2.99
C ALA A 150 -21.21 -17.37 4.17
N ALA A 151 -20.42 -17.84 5.14
CA ALA A 151 -20.92 -18.46 6.36
C ALA A 151 -21.75 -17.50 7.23
N ALA A 152 -21.48 -16.20 7.15
CA ALA A 152 -22.29 -15.15 7.78
C ALA A 152 -23.55 -14.77 6.98
N GLY A 153 -23.84 -15.46 5.87
CA GLY A 153 -25.04 -15.28 5.05
C GLY A 153 -24.94 -14.20 3.97
N PHE A 154 -23.74 -13.72 3.64
CA PHE A 154 -23.55 -12.69 2.63
C PHE A 154 -23.44 -13.33 1.24
N SER A 155 -24.25 -12.86 0.30
CA SER A 155 -24.16 -13.25 -1.11
C SER A 155 -22.90 -12.63 -1.75
N PRO A 156 -22.24 -13.27 -2.74
CA PRO A 156 -21.10 -12.67 -3.47
C PRO A 156 -21.39 -11.30 -4.11
N GLU A 157 -22.66 -10.98 -4.39
CA GLU A 157 -23.12 -9.70 -4.91
C GLU A 157 -23.25 -8.62 -3.82
N HIS A 158 -23.08 -8.97 -2.54
CA HIS A 158 -23.17 -8.02 -1.45
C HIS A 158 -22.06 -6.96 -1.56
N PRO A 159 -22.34 -5.65 -1.34
CA PRO A 159 -21.37 -4.57 -1.55
C PRO A 159 -20.06 -4.67 -0.75
N VAL A 160 -20.03 -5.45 0.33
CA VAL A 160 -18.79 -5.77 1.08
C VAL A 160 -17.73 -6.42 0.18
N PHE A 161 -18.14 -7.28 -0.75
CA PHE A 161 -17.23 -7.93 -1.70
C PHE A 161 -16.67 -6.92 -2.72
N ASP A 162 -17.43 -5.88 -3.07
CA ASP A 162 -16.92 -4.79 -3.89
C ASP A 162 -15.83 -3.99 -3.16
N GLY A 163 -16.03 -3.71 -1.87
CA GLY A 163 -15.01 -3.09 -1.02
C GLY A 163 -13.73 -3.92 -0.93
N LEU A 164 -13.86 -5.23 -0.67
CA LEU A 164 -12.71 -6.15 -0.62
C LEU A 164 -11.97 -6.24 -1.96
N ARG A 165 -12.70 -6.30 -3.08
CA ARG A 165 -12.10 -6.31 -4.42
C ARG A 165 -11.37 -5.01 -4.74
N LYS A 166 -11.89 -3.85 -4.31
CA LYS A 166 -11.18 -2.57 -4.45
C LYS A 166 -9.91 -2.52 -3.59
N LEU A 167 -9.98 -2.99 -2.34
CA LEU A 167 -8.81 -3.12 -1.47
C LEU A 167 -7.77 -4.09 -2.05
N GLU A 168 -8.19 -5.08 -2.81
CA GLU A 168 -7.27 -6.02 -3.44
C GLU A 168 -6.65 -5.47 -4.73
N HIS A 169 -7.45 -4.86 -5.61
CA HIS A 169 -7.06 -4.64 -7.00
C HIS A 169 -6.86 -3.18 -7.37
N ARG A 170 -7.39 -2.22 -6.60
CA ARG A 170 -7.36 -0.81 -7.03
C ARG A 170 -5.95 -0.30 -7.24
N GLY A 171 -5.00 -0.73 -6.43
CA GLY A 171 -3.58 -0.39 -6.53
C GLY A 171 -2.77 -1.33 -7.40
N PHE A 172 -3.39 -2.13 -8.28
CA PHE A 172 -2.65 -2.88 -9.29
C PHE A 172 -1.97 -1.91 -10.26
N VAL A 173 -0.77 -1.48 -9.94
CA VAL A 173 0.02 -0.55 -10.76
C VAL A 173 1.23 -1.29 -11.37
N VAL A 174 1.26 -1.20 -12.69
CA VAL A 174 2.26 -1.59 -13.71
C VAL A 174 3.45 -2.48 -13.28
N GLY A 175 3.31 -3.78 -13.45
CA GLY A 175 3.91 -4.39 -14.65
C GLY A 175 5.14 -5.27 -14.54
N TYR A 176 5.81 -5.34 -13.40
CA TYR A 176 6.94 -6.24 -13.25
C TYR A 176 7.02 -6.77 -11.82
N GLN A 177 7.32 -8.07 -11.73
CA GLN A 177 7.40 -8.86 -10.50
C GLN A 177 8.12 -8.08 -9.41
N PHE A 178 7.37 -7.51 -8.47
CA PHE A 178 7.85 -7.54 -7.11
C PHE A 178 7.87 -9.01 -6.72
N ALA A 179 9.07 -9.53 -6.49
CA ALA A 179 9.20 -10.85 -5.92
C ALA A 179 8.59 -10.78 -4.53
N ASN A 180 7.52 -11.55 -4.31
CA ASN A 180 6.79 -11.65 -3.05
C ASN A 180 5.85 -10.48 -2.79
N SER A 181 4.96 -10.71 -1.84
CA SER A 181 3.62 -10.18 -1.79
C SER A 181 3.47 -8.70 -1.44
N ASP A 182 4.44 -7.85 -1.78
CA ASP A 182 4.68 -6.55 -1.16
C ASP A 182 4.05 -5.38 -1.94
N GLY A 183 3.82 -4.28 -1.24
CA GLY A 183 3.35 -3.01 -1.77
C GLY A 183 1.87 -2.74 -1.54
N ILE A 184 1.37 -1.71 -2.23
CA ILE A 184 -0.02 -1.26 -2.13
C ILE A 184 -0.91 -2.18 -2.98
N HIS A 185 -1.87 -2.85 -2.34
CA HIS A 185 -2.86 -3.65 -3.07
C HIS A 185 -3.98 -2.78 -3.62
N GLY A 186 -4.49 -1.89 -2.78
CA GLY A 186 -5.64 -1.06 -3.13
C GLY A 186 -6.16 -0.30 -1.93
N TRP A 187 -7.12 0.56 -2.21
CA TRP A 187 -7.68 1.46 -1.21
C TRP A 187 -9.16 1.71 -1.46
N LEU A 188 -9.83 2.22 -0.44
CA LEU A 188 -11.17 2.79 -0.48
C LEU A 188 -11.06 4.29 -0.26
N THR A 189 -11.89 5.05 -0.98
CA THR A 189 -12.11 6.48 -0.69
C THR A 189 -12.84 6.63 0.65
N ALA A 190 -12.99 7.86 1.14
CA ALA A 190 -13.68 8.12 2.40
C ALA A 190 -15.13 7.58 2.41
N GLY A 191 -15.92 7.87 1.37
CA GLY A 191 -17.30 7.40 1.27
C GLY A 191 -17.40 5.87 1.10
N GLU A 192 -16.48 5.26 0.36
CA GLU A 192 -16.43 3.80 0.24
C GLU A 192 -16.04 3.13 1.55
N THR A 193 -15.15 3.76 2.33
CA THR A 193 -14.75 3.27 3.66
C THR A 193 -15.91 3.31 4.64
N GLU A 194 -16.70 4.39 4.63
CA GLU A 194 -17.91 4.50 5.44
C GLU A 194 -18.92 3.40 5.09
N ALA A 195 -19.22 3.22 3.79
CA ALA A 195 -20.12 2.17 3.32
C ALA A 195 -19.61 0.78 3.69
N PHE A 196 -18.32 0.52 3.47
CA PHE A 196 -17.67 -0.74 3.79
C PHE A 196 -17.74 -1.06 5.29
N HIS A 197 -17.44 -0.09 6.15
CA HIS A 197 -17.61 -0.20 7.59
C HIS A 197 -19.06 -0.50 8.00
N ALA A 198 -20.03 0.21 7.42
CA ALA A 198 -21.45 -0.01 7.69
C ALA A 198 -21.88 -1.45 7.37
N HIS A 199 -21.38 -2.02 6.27
CA HIS A 199 -21.61 -3.42 5.92
C HIS A 199 -20.96 -4.38 6.91
N LEU A 200 -19.72 -4.14 7.33
CA LEU A 200 -19.03 -4.99 8.31
C LEU A 200 -19.63 -4.91 9.73
N ARG A 201 -20.26 -3.78 10.10
CA ARG A 201 -20.93 -3.64 11.40
C ARG A 201 -22.11 -4.60 11.59
N GLY A 202 -22.73 -5.04 10.50
CA GLY A 202 -23.82 -6.02 10.53
C GLY A 202 -23.38 -7.43 10.87
N LEU A 203 -22.07 -7.72 10.81
CA LEU A 203 -21.53 -9.04 11.09
C LEU A 203 -21.37 -9.27 12.59
N ASP A 204 -21.68 -10.50 13.03
CA ASP A 204 -21.38 -10.98 14.38
C ASP A 204 -19.88 -11.33 14.51
N LEU A 205 -19.04 -10.29 14.41
CA LEU A 205 -17.59 -10.38 14.55
C LEU A 205 -17.15 -9.95 15.96
N PRO A 206 -16.03 -10.51 16.46
CA PRO A 206 -15.42 -10.15 17.75
C PRO A 206 -15.35 -8.64 17.97
N ARG A 207 -15.75 -8.16 19.15
CA ARG A 207 -15.66 -6.74 19.51
C ARG A 207 -14.53 -6.53 20.51
N PHE A 208 -13.75 -5.49 20.28
CA PHE A 208 -12.65 -5.05 21.14
C PHE A 208 -12.62 -3.53 21.17
N GLU A 209 -11.79 -2.97 22.06
CA GLU A 209 -11.59 -1.53 22.15
C GLU A 209 -11.05 -0.98 20.81
N PRO A 210 -11.63 0.09 20.25
CA PRO A 210 -11.24 0.61 18.94
C PRO A 210 -9.94 1.42 19.01
N SER A 211 -8.82 0.75 19.31
CA SER A 211 -7.49 1.36 19.37
C SER A 211 -6.43 0.44 18.76
N PHE A 212 -5.44 1.03 18.11
CA PHE A 212 -4.29 0.28 17.58
C PHE A 212 -3.52 -0.44 18.69
N ALA A 213 -3.42 0.14 19.88
CA ALA A 213 -2.76 -0.50 21.02
C ALA A 213 -3.49 -1.80 21.46
N ALA A 214 -4.82 -1.80 21.49
CA ALA A 214 -5.60 -2.98 21.82
C ALA A 214 -5.45 -4.07 20.75
N MET A 215 -5.46 -3.69 19.47
CA MET A 215 -5.27 -4.62 18.35
C MET A 215 -3.84 -5.19 18.30
N GLU A 216 -2.83 -4.37 18.59
CA GLU A 216 -1.42 -4.78 18.69
C GLU A 216 -1.15 -5.76 19.83
N GLY A 217 -1.94 -5.69 20.91
CA GLY A 217 -1.91 -6.67 21.99
C GLY A 217 -2.07 -8.13 21.52
N PHE A 218 -2.76 -8.36 20.40
CA PHE A 218 -2.94 -9.69 19.80
C PHE A 218 -1.73 -10.16 18.97
N ARG A 219 -0.77 -9.27 18.66
CA ARG A 219 0.44 -9.58 17.87
C ARG A 219 1.64 -9.96 18.76
N ARG A 220 1.69 -9.46 20.00
CA ARG A 220 2.95 -9.23 20.75
C ARG A 220 3.75 -10.48 21.15
N ASP A 221 3.21 -11.70 21.06
CA ASP A 221 3.92 -12.91 21.49
C ASP A 221 4.30 -13.87 20.34
N GLY A 222 4.25 -13.38 19.08
CA GLY A 222 4.59 -14.17 17.90
C GLY A 222 3.60 -15.29 17.55
N ALA A 223 2.63 -15.53 18.43
CA ALA A 223 1.45 -16.33 18.17
C ALA A 223 0.25 -15.38 18.09
N TYR A 224 -0.37 -15.32 16.91
CA TYR A 224 -1.75 -14.87 16.81
C TYR A 224 -2.63 -15.92 17.49
N GLU A 225 -2.71 -15.90 18.82
CA GLU A 225 -3.65 -16.74 19.54
C GLU A 225 -5.03 -16.10 19.39
N ALA A 226 -5.69 -16.40 18.27
CA ALA A 226 -7.11 -16.14 18.15
C ALA A 226 -7.80 -16.85 19.35
N PRO A 227 -8.68 -16.16 20.09
CA PRO A 227 -9.45 -16.81 21.13
C PRO A 227 -10.12 -18.07 20.58
N PRO A 228 -10.19 -19.20 21.32
CA PRO A 228 -10.63 -20.49 20.77
C PRO A 228 -12.01 -20.48 20.09
N GLN A 229 -12.83 -19.48 20.41
CA GLN A 229 -14.16 -19.28 19.85
C GLN A 229 -14.19 -18.56 18.49
N TYR A 230 -13.06 -18.04 18.00
CA TYR A 230 -13.00 -17.27 16.75
C TYR A 230 -11.90 -17.78 15.82
N SER A 231 -12.20 -17.84 14.52
CA SER A 231 -11.18 -18.08 13.51
C SER A 231 -10.27 -16.85 13.34
N PHE A 232 -9.11 -17.07 12.72
CA PHE A 232 -8.20 -15.99 12.37
C PHE A 232 -8.87 -14.98 11.43
N GLU A 233 -9.60 -15.47 10.43
CA GLU A 233 -10.33 -14.66 9.46
C GLU A 233 -11.39 -13.78 10.13
N GLN A 234 -12.12 -14.32 11.11
CA GLN A 234 -13.08 -13.55 11.90
C GLN A 234 -12.39 -12.44 12.70
N LEU A 235 -11.22 -12.74 13.29
CA LEU A 235 -10.44 -11.75 14.02
C LEU A 235 -9.88 -10.66 13.09
N SER A 236 -9.31 -11.03 11.95
CA SER A 236 -8.78 -10.06 10.98
C SER A 236 -9.88 -9.22 10.34
N LEU A 237 -11.05 -9.79 10.02
CA LEU A 237 -12.22 -9.02 9.59
C LEU A 237 -12.71 -8.06 10.68
N ALA A 238 -12.61 -8.46 11.95
CA ALA A 238 -12.96 -7.58 13.05
C ALA A 238 -11.97 -6.41 13.16
N PHE A 239 -10.66 -6.65 13.00
CA PHE A 239 -9.65 -5.58 12.91
C PHE A 239 -9.92 -4.65 11.73
N LEU A 240 -10.21 -5.21 10.56
CA LEU A 240 -10.56 -4.44 9.37
C LEU A 240 -11.80 -3.57 9.61
N ARG A 241 -12.84 -4.12 10.24
CA ARG A 241 -14.04 -3.37 10.66
C ARG A 241 -13.67 -2.20 11.58
N THR A 242 -12.81 -2.43 12.56
CA THR A 242 -12.40 -1.38 13.51
C THR A 242 -11.60 -0.28 12.83
N VAL A 243 -10.60 -0.62 12.02
CA VAL A 243 -9.80 0.37 11.29
C VAL A 243 -10.67 1.15 10.30
N ALA A 244 -11.57 0.48 9.58
CA ALA A 244 -12.53 1.14 8.70
C ALA A 244 -13.46 2.08 9.48
N GLY A 245 -13.88 1.71 10.69
CA GLY A 245 -14.67 2.57 11.56
C GLY A 245 -13.93 3.82 12.03
N MET A 246 -12.65 3.66 12.40
CA MET A 246 -11.77 4.79 12.76
C MET A 246 -11.53 5.73 11.57
N ALA A 247 -11.24 5.17 10.39
CA ALA A 247 -11.05 5.92 9.15
C ALA A 247 -12.33 6.68 8.76
N ALA A 248 -13.49 6.01 8.77
CA ALA A 248 -14.78 6.62 8.46
C ALA A 248 -15.11 7.77 9.43
N ALA A 249 -14.88 7.59 10.74
CA ALA A 249 -15.08 8.65 11.73
C ALA A 249 -14.19 9.88 11.50
N ALA A 250 -13.01 9.68 10.89
CA ALA A 250 -12.09 10.74 10.52
C ALA A 250 -12.34 11.31 9.10
N GLY A 251 -13.34 10.81 8.37
CA GLY A 251 -13.57 11.20 6.97
C GLY A 251 -12.42 10.79 6.04
N ARG A 252 -11.74 9.67 6.34
CA ARG A 252 -10.57 9.16 5.62
C ARG A 252 -10.86 7.85 4.91
N GLY A 253 -10.01 7.53 3.94
CA GLY A 253 -9.99 6.26 3.24
C GLY A 253 -9.37 5.13 4.06
N LEU A 254 -9.40 3.93 3.49
CA LEU A 254 -8.77 2.73 4.02
C LEU A 254 -7.84 2.16 2.94
N LEU A 255 -6.57 1.92 3.25
CA LEU A 255 -5.62 1.30 2.33
C LEU A 255 -5.22 -0.09 2.85
N TRP A 256 -5.12 -1.05 1.93
CA TRP A 256 -4.55 -2.36 2.19
C TRP A 256 -3.22 -2.46 1.45
N GLY A 257 -2.19 -2.93 2.15
CA GLY A 257 -0.95 -3.30 1.53
C GLY A 257 -0.20 -4.34 2.35
N ASN A 258 0.87 -4.86 1.77
CA ASN A 258 1.71 -5.87 2.38
C ASN A 258 3.13 -5.33 2.44
N ASP A 259 3.79 -5.41 3.59
CA ASP A 259 5.14 -4.84 3.80
C ASP A 259 5.27 -3.37 3.35
N VAL A 260 4.14 -2.65 3.28
CA VAL A 260 4.12 -1.22 2.98
C VAL A 260 4.83 -0.53 4.14
N SER A 261 5.97 0.09 3.86
CA SER A 261 6.82 0.82 4.80
C SER A 261 7.74 0.03 5.75
N THR A 262 7.87 -1.30 5.67
CA THR A 262 8.81 -2.03 6.55
C THR A 262 10.28 -1.65 6.33
N TYR A 263 10.62 -1.11 5.15
CA TYR A 263 12.01 -0.77 4.83
C TYR A 263 12.42 0.66 5.20
N TRP A 264 11.47 1.58 5.44
CA TRP A 264 11.77 3.02 5.51
C TRP A 264 11.66 3.62 6.91
N LYS A 265 10.71 3.13 7.72
CA LYS A 265 10.47 3.69 9.07
C LYS A 265 11.38 3.08 10.12
N ASP A 266 11.74 1.81 9.97
CA ASP A 266 12.62 1.12 10.91
C ASP A 266 14.06 1.66 10.85
N GLU A 267 14.53 2.13 9.68
CA GLU A 267 15.84 2.79 9.54
C GLU A 267 15.86 4.19 10.18
N GLN A 268 14.79 4.98 10.04
CA GLN A 268 14.70 6.30 10.70
C GLN A 268 14.55 6.19 12.21
N ALA A 269 13.92 5.12 12.71
CA ALA A 269 13.85 4.83 14.15
C ALA A 269 15.17 4.28 14.71
N ALA A 270 16.04 3.73 13.86
CA ALA A 270 17.32 3.12 14.23
C ALA A 270 18.52 4.07 14.20
N GLU A 271 18.37 5.33 13.81
CA GLU A 271 19.39 6.36 14.06
C GLU A 271 19.19 6.96 15.48
N PRO A 272 19.92 6.49 16.51
CA PRO A 272 20.08 7.33 17.69
C PRO A 272 20.80 8.59 17.23
N SER A 273 20.22 9.74 17.57
CA SER A 273 20.82 11.09 17.49
C SER A 273 22.28 11.08 17.99
N ALA A 274 23.20 10.66 17.14
CA ALA A 274 24.63 10.83 17.29
C ALA A 274 25.02 12.14 16.61
N ALA A 275 24.36 13.23 17.03
CA ALA A 275 25.03 14.51 17.07
C ALA A 275 26.21 14.33 18.04
N ALA A 276 27.34 13.92 17.47
CA ALA A 276 28.61 13.77 18.15
C ALA A 276 28.91 15.09 18.86
N ASP A 277 28.93 15.04 20.19
CA ASP A 277 29.52 16.07 21.03
C ASP A 277 31.04 16.09 20.75
N PRO A 278 31.59 17.12 20.07
CA PRO A 278 33.02 17.16 19.75
C PRO A 278 33.91 17.42 20.98
N ALA A 279 33.33 17.62 22.17
CA ALA A 279 34.03 18.23 23.30
C ALA A 279 34.85 17.26 24.19
N ARG A 280 35.10 16.01 23.79
CA ARG A 280 35.75 15.02 24.68
C ARG A 280 37.05 14.40 24.15
N LYS A 281 38.00 15.23 23.71
CA LYS A 281 39.45 14.90 23.78
C LYS A 281 40.31 16.14 24.07
N ALA A 282 40.24 16.62 25.31
CA ALA A 282 41.36 17.30 25.94
C ALA A 282 41.65 16.53 27.25
N GLY A 283 42.59 15.60 27.20
CA GLY A 283 43.13 14.98 28.41
C GLY A 283 43.99 16.00 29.15
N PRO A 284 44.01 15.98 30.50
CA PRO A 284 44.91 16.85 31.25
C PRO A 284 46.35 16.37 31.05
N GLY A 285 47.19 17.27 30.56
CA GLY A 285 48.63 17.09 30.61
C GLY A 285 49.12 17.36 32.03
N SER A 286 49.67 16.32 32.66
CA SER A 286 50.67 16.37 33.74
C SER A 286 51.20 14.96 33.98
#